data_AF-A0A0R1U2U4-F1
#
_entry.id   AF-A0A0R1U2U4-F1
#
_cell.length_a   1.000
_cell.length_b   1.000
_cell.length_c   1.000
_cell.angle_alpha   90.00
_cell.angle_beta   90.00
_cell.angle_gamma   90.00
#
_symmetry.space_group_name_H-M   'P 1'
#
loop_
_entity.id
_entity.type
_entity.pdbx_description
1 polymer ?
#
loop_
_entity_poly.entity_id
_entity_poly.type
_entity_poly.pdbx_seq_one_letter_code
_entity_poly.pdbx_strand_id
1 'polypeptide(L)'
;MVDGNQFELPQHDQATDDLTQVLVAKIEYLKSLEDAVKRQDDRLVYELIDTERYDKEVVQARHGRKNQGYDHLINDSYAFLNEYLSTKLIAYLREEYPFFYFEKTDLGQFQFYFGNWWGRRLFGQLDVLHLALNFDQEELAKLKESFELEAQGQRYNSTRIHELASENDRLQALIDGQDERDAQKNEIRQKIKELAQEKTSFWRSGEQKDEKQKLQAQLSDLSDLDQKANEAYQKIRDNEKVVLELSKEDTLLGYERESIVTKFGSFETFQKQVASLYHNYLTKLMTQKG
;
A
#
# COMPACT_ATOMS: atom_id res chain seq x y z
N MET A 1 57.52 23.69 25.76
CA MET A 1 57.74 22.33 25.25
C MET A 1 56.60 21.49 25.74
N VAL A 2 56.02 20.69 24.85
CA VAL A 2 54.73 19.99 24.99
C VAL A 2 54.93 18.80 25.92
N ASP A 3 54.30 18.80 27.10
CA ASP A 3 54.20 17.60 27.94
C ASP A 3 53.11 16.70 27.37
N GLY A 4 53.54 15.52 26.94
CA GLY A 4 52.78 14.60 26.13
C GLY A 4 51.63 13.94 26.88
N ASN A 5 50.50 13.82 26.19
CA ASN A 5 49.43 12.88 26.51
C ASN A 5 50.02 11.46 26.65
N GLN A 6 50.26 11.01 27.89
CA GLN A 6 50.48 9.60 28.18
C GLN A 6 49.11 8.92 28.25
N PHE A 7 48.79 8.14 27.20
CA PHE A 7 47.74 7.13 27.27
C PHE A 7 48.20 6.03 28.22
N GLU A 8 47.60 5.92 29.40
CA GLU A 8 47.79 4.76 30.27
C GLU A 8 47.04 3.57 29.65
N LEU A 9 47.78 2.51 29.28
CA LEU A 9 47.20 1.26 28.84
C LEU A 9 46.62 0.51 30.05
N PRO A 10 45.39 -0.05 29.96
CA PRO A 10 44.83 -0.83 31.05
C PRO A 10 45.75 -2.00 31.40
N GLN A 11 45.93 -2.25 32.70
CA GLN A 11 46.71 -3.39 33.18
C GLN A 11 46.05 -4.69 32.69
N HIS A 12 46.88 -5.64 32.22
CA HIS A 12 46.41 -6.89 31.61
C HIS A 12 45.41 -7.66 32.49
N ASP A 13 45.57 -7.62 33.81
CA ASP A 13 44.67 -8.29 34.76
C ASP A 13 43.28 -7.65 34.77
N GLN A 14 43.19 -6.31 34.79
CA GLN A 14 41.90 -5.60 34.68
C GLN A 14 41.23 -5.89 33.33
N ALA A 15 41.99 -5.89 32.24
CA ALA A 15 41.45 -6.22 30.92
C ALA A 15 40.95 -7.68 30.84
N THR A 16 41.59 -8.60 31.58
CA THR A 16 41.17 -10.01 31.67
C THR A 16 39.86 -10.15 32.46
N ASP A 17 39.73 -9.45 33.57
CA ASP A 17 38.51 -9.44 34.39
C ASP A 17 37.34 -8.83 33.62
N ASP A 18 37.54 -7.67 32.98
CA ASP A 18 36.53 -6.99 32.18
C ASP A 18 36.05 -7.88 31.02
N LEU A 19 36.97 -8.52 30.30
CA LEU A 19 36.63 -9.45 29.21
C LEU A 19 35.85 -10.66 29.73
N THR A 20 36.30 -11.25 30.84
CA THR A 20 35.65 -12.43 31.44
C THR A 20 34.22 -12.10 31.86
N GLN A 21 34.00 -10.95 32.50
CA GLN A 21 32.67 -10.49 32.90
C GLN A 21 31.73 -10.33 31.69
N VAL A 22 32.21 -9.72 30.61
CA VAL A 22 31.42 -9.58 29.38
C VAL A 22 31.08 -10.94 28.76
N LEU A 23 32.04 -11.87 28.70
CA LEU A 23 31.80 -13.20 28.12
C LEU A 23 30.80 -14.02 28.94
N VAL A 24 30.89 -13.96 30.27
CA VAL A 24 29.95 -14.64 31.17
C VAL A 24 28.53 -14.11 30.95
N ALA A 25 28.35 -12.80 30.90
CA ALA A 25 27.03 -12.19 30.68
C ALA A 25 26.41 -12.60 29.33
N LYS A 26 27.23 -12.68 28.26
CA LYS A 26 26.77 -13.19 26.94
C LYS A 26 26.36 -14.66 27.00
N ILE A 27 27.12 -15.51 27.69
CA ILE A 27 26.80 -16.94 27.84
C ILE A 27 25.51 -17.10 28.65
N GLU A 28 25.33 -16.32 29.72
CA GLU A 28 24.11 -16.34 30.54
C GLU A 28 22.87 -15.92 29.75
N TYR A 29 23.00 -14.90 28.90
CA TYR A 29 21.94 -14.50 27.97
C TYR A 29 21.51 -15.65 27.05
N LEU A 30 22.47 -16.26 26.34
CA LEU A 30 22.19 -17.35 25.40
C LEU A 30 21.60 -18.58 26.10
N LYS A 31 22.08 -18.92 27.30
CA LYS A 31 21.52 -20.01 28.12
C LYS A 31 20.08 -19.71 28.55
N SER A 32 19.80 -18.47 28.96
CA SER A 32 18.45 -18.06 29.37
C SER A 32 17.46 -18.14 28.21
N LEU A 33 17.90 -17.75 27.01
CA LEU A 33 17.11 -17.87 25.79
C LEU A 33 16.88 -19.33 25.40
N GLU A 34 17.92 -20.17 25.44
CA GLU A 34 17.81 -21.60 25.16
C GLU A 34 16.82 -22.28 26.12
N ASP A 35 16.92 -21.99 27.41
CA ASP A 35 16.01 -22.51 28.43
C ASP A 35 14.56 -22.04 28.20
N ALA A 36 14.35 -20.77 27.80
CA ALA A 36 13.04 -20.23 27.47
C ALA A 36 12.41 -20.98 26.29
N VAL A 37 13.16 -21.19 25.21
CA VAL A 37 12.72 -21.94 24.02
C VAL A 37 12.40 -23.40 24.39
N LYS A 38 13.28 -24.07 25.14
CA LYS A 38 13.06 -25.47 25.59
C LYS A 38 11.82 -25.62 26.45
N ARG A 39 11.49 -24.63 27.27
CA ARG A 39 10.30 -24.60 28.14
C ARG A 39 9.04 -24.09 27.44
N GLN A 40 9.12 -23.76 26.16
CA GLN A 40 8.05 -23.15 25.38
C GLN A 40 7.52 -21.83 25.95
N ASP A 41 8.40 -21.06 26.60
CA ASP A 41 8.09 -19.81 27.29
C ASP A 41 8.25 -18.60 26.36
N ASP A 42 7.35 -18.46 25.41
CA ASP A 42 7.41 -17.42 24.37
C ASP A 42 7.49 -16.01 24.96
N ARG A 43 6.81 -15.78 26.11
CA ARG A 43 6.88 -14.49 26.81
C ARG A 43 8.31 -14.15 27.23
N LEU A 44 9.01 -15.11 27.84
CA LEU A 44 10.40 -14.90 28.25
C LEU A 44 11.31 -14.71 27.03
N VAL A 45 11.04 -15.41 25.93
CA VAL A 45 11.76 -15.17 24.66
C VAL A 45 11.59 -13.71 24.20
N TYR A 46 10.37 -13.18 24.18
CA TYR A 46 10.11 -11.77 23.84
C TYR A 46 10.78 -10.78 24.81
N GLU A 47 10.74 -11.06 26.11
CA GLU A 47 11.41 -10.24 27.14
C GLU A 47 12.94 -10.21 26.92
N LEU A 48 13.55 -11.34 26.56
CA LEU A 48 14.98 -11.44 26.33
C LEU A 48 15.41 -10.78 25.01
N ILE A 49 14.57 -10.77 23.99
CA ILE A 49 14.87 -10.11 22.71
C ILE A 49 14.84 -8.58 22.87
N ASP A 50 13.83 -8.05 23.57
CA ASP A 50 13.66 -6.60 23.76
C ASP A 50 13.22 -6.27 25.19
N THR A 51 14.18 -6.35 26.12
CA THR A 51 13.93 -6.12 27.55
C THR A 51 13.47 -4.70 27.85
N GLU A 52 14.00 -3.70 27.12
CA GLU A 52 13.66 -2.30 27.35
C GLU A 52 12.19 -2.03 26.96
N ARG A 53 11.77 -2.49 25.78
CA ARG A 53 10.37 -2.36 25.36
C ARG A 53 9.44 -3.16 26.25
N TYR A 54 9.83 -4.38 26.63
CA TYR A 54 9.03 -5.21 27.54
C TYR A 54 8.79 -4.52 28.89
N ASP A 55 9.85 -4.00 29.52
CA ASP A 55 9.72 -3.32 30.82
C ASP A 55 8.88 -2.04 30.72
N LYS A 56 8.95 -1.34 29.58
CA LYS A 56 8.20 -0.11 29.33
C LYS A 56 6.71 -0.35 29.02
N GLU A 57 6.41 -1.28 28.10
CA GLU A 57 5.05 -1.48 27.57
C GLU A 57 4.27 -2.54 28.36
N VAL A 58 4.92 -3.54 28.95
CA VAL A 58 4.25 -4.64 29.67
C VAL A 58 4.32 -4.45 31.19
N VAL A 59 5.53 -4.25 31.73
CA VAL A 59 5.73 -4.08 33.19
C VAL A 59 5.35 -2.66 33.65
N GLN A 60 5.36 -1.69 32.74
CA GLN A 60 5.15 -0.26 33.02
C GLN A 60 6.13 0.28 34.08
N ALA A 61 7.37 -0.23 34.09
CA ALA A 61 8.39 0.20 35.03
C ALA A 61 8.84 1.64 34.73
N ARG A 62 8.88 2.51 35.76
CA ARG A 62 9.34 3.91 35.64
C ARG A 62 10.79 4.03 35.15
N HIS A 63 11.61 3.03 35.44
CA HIS A 63 12.97 2.86 34.94
C HIS A 63 13.12 1.41 34.50
N GLY A 64 12.85 1.14 33.22
CA GLY A 64 13.08 -0.18 32.63
C GLY A 64 14.55 -0.57 32.70
N ARG A 65 14.83 -1.86 32.78
CA ARG A 65 16.20 -2.36 32.64
C ARG A 65 16.69 -1.96 31.26
N LYS A 66 17.88 -1.37 31.20
CA LYS A 66 18.53 -1.12 29.91
C LYS A 66 18.78 -2.45 29.22
N ASN A 67 18.49 -2.51 27.93
CA ASN A 67 18.89 -3.66 27.14
C ASN A 67 20.42 -3.80 27.26
N GLN A 68 20.90 -4.98 27.64
CA GLN A 68 22.35 -5.24 27.70
C GLN A 68 22.96 -5.28 26.30
N GLY A 69 22.12 -5.21 25.25
CA GLY A 69 22.53 -5.14 23.86
C GLY A 69 23.11 -6.46 23.39
N TYR A 70 22.60 -7.59 23.89
CA TYR A 70 23.02 -8.94 23.50
C TYR A 70 22.10 -9.58 22.45
N ASP A 71 21.04 -8.87 22.05
CA ASP A 71 20.16 -9.21 20.93
C ASP A 71 20.95 -9.48 19.63
N HIS A 72 22.02 -8.71 19.37
CA HIS A 72 22.85 -8.94 18.18
C HIS A 72 23.51 -10.34 18.12
N LEU A 73 23.63 -11.04 19.25
CA LEU A 73 24.23 -12.39 19.31
C LEU A 73 23.37 -13.46 18.66
N ILE A 74 22.09 -13.16 18.41
CA ILE A 74 21.11 -14.12 17.87
C ILE A 74 20.56 -13.69 16.50
N ASN A 75 21.15 -12.65 15.88
CA ASN A 75 20.75 -12.12 14.58
C ASN A 75 20.73 -13.20 13.48
N ASP A 76 21.71 -14.10 13.49
CA ASP A 76 21.82 -15.22 12.55
C ASP A 76 20.74 -16.31 12.76
N SER A 77 20.08 -16.27 13.92
CA SER A 77 19.07 -17.22 14.37
C SER A 77 17.65 -16.66 14.29
N TYR A 78 17.47 -15.40 13.85
CA TYR A 78 16.17 -14.73 13.78
C TYR A 78 15.13 -15.46 12.93
N ALA A 79 15.53 -16.07 11.81
CA ALA A 79 14.60 -16.85 11.00
C ALA A 79 14.00 -18.04 11.77
N PHE A 80 14.80 -18.72 12.58
CA PHE A 80 14.35 -19.83 13.42
C PHE A 80 13.51 -19.35 14.61
N LEU A 81 13.89 -18.23 15.23
CA LEU A 81 13.11 -17.64 16.32
C LEU A 81 11.75 -17.16 15.83
N ASN A 82 11.68 -16.51 14.67
CA ASN A 82 10.42 -16.14 14.03
C ASN A 82 9.55 -17.37 13.76
N GLU A 83 10.13 -18.42 13.18
CA GLU A 83 9.40 -19.67 12.93
C GLU A 83 8.81 -20.23 14.23
N TYR A 84 9.63 -20.35 15.26
CA TYR A 84 9.25 -20.87 16.57
C TYR A 84 8.12 -20.05 17.22
N LEU A 85 8.25 -18.71 17.24
CA LEU A 85 7.28 -17.80 17.86
C LEU A 85 5.98 -17.63 17.06
N SER A 86 6.02 -17.87 15.75
CA SER A 86 4.89 -17.58 14.84
C SER A 86 3.64 -18.40 15.15
N THR A 87 3.77 -19.63 15.66
CA THR A 87 2.64 -20.57 15.74
C THR A 87 1.53 -20.05 16.67
N LYS A 88 1.87 -19.70 17.91
CA LYS A 88 0.89 -19.18 18.88
C LYS A 88 0.45 -17.76 18.54
N LEU A 89 1.36 -16.96 17.97
CA LEU A 89 1.07 -15.60 17.55
C LEU A 89 0.04 -15.57 16.42
N ILE A 90 0.23 -16.35 15.36
CA ILE A 90 -0.70 -16.42 14.22
C ILE A 90 -2.06 -16.97 14.69
N ALA A 91 -2.08 -17.94 15.60
CA ALA A 91 -3.33 -18.42 16.18
C ALA A 91 -4.08 -17.30 16.92
N TYR A 92 -3.39 -16.53 17.76
CA TYR A 92 -3.96 -15.35 18.41
C TYR A 92 -4.45 -14.30 17.39
N LEU A 93 -3.65 -13.98 16.38
CA LEU A 93 -4.00 -12.99 15.37
C LEU A 93 -5.22 -13.41 14.54
N ARG A 94 -5.43 -14.71 14.29
CA ARG A 94 -6.63 -15.20 13.61
C ARG A 94 -7.91 -15.06 14.46
N GLU A 95 -7.79 -15.07 15.78
CA GLU A 95 -8.92 -14.82 16.70
C GLU A 95 -9.23 -13.31 16.80
N GLU A 96 -8.19 -12.49 16.92
CA GLU A 96 -8.30 -11.04 17.07
C GLU A 96 -8.64 -10.33 15.75
N TYR A 97 -8.09 -10.81 14.63
CA TYR A 97 -8.26 -10.25 13.29
C TYR A 97 -8.72 -11.37 12.32
N PRO A 98 -9.98 -11.83 12.41
CA PRO A 98 -10.46 -12.99 11.65
C PRO A 98 -10.50 -12.77 10.13
N PHE A 99 -10.33 -11.53 9.69
CA PHE A 99 -10.25 -11.16 8.29
C PHE A 99 -8.81 -11.18 7.74
N PHE A 100 -7.78 -11.35 8.56
CA PHE A 100 -6.40 -11.50 8.08
C PHE A 100 -6.03 -12.97 7.86
N TYR A 101 -5.49 -13.23 6.66
CA TYR A 101 -5.03 -14.54 6.23
C TYR A 101 -3.51 -14.53 6.09
N PHE A 102 -2.85 -15.19 7.03
CA PHE A 102 -1.39 -15.29 7.09
C PHE A 102 -0.87 -16.44 6.23
N GLU A 103 0.13 -16.14 5.40
CA GLU A 103 0.85 -17.09 4.54
C GLU A 103 2.35 -17.00 4.80
N LYS A 104 2.99 -18.17 4.91
CA LYS A 104 4.44 -18.27 5.06
C LYS A 104 5.09 -18.13 3.69
N THR A 105 6.03 -17.19 3.54
CA THR A 105 6.78 -16.96 2.30
C THR A 105 8.17 -17.57 2.33
N ASP A 106 8.80 -17.57 3.51
CA ASP A 106 10.12 -18.16 3.78
C ASP A 106 10.20 -18.58 5.26
N LEU A 107 11.32 -19.15 5.69
CA LEU A 107 11.56 -19.53 7.09
C LEU A 107 11.40 -18.32 8.01
N GLY A 108 10.40 -18.38 8.91
CA GLY A 108 10.10 -17.27 9.83
C GLY A 108 9.59 -15.99 9.16
N GLN A 109 9.21 -16.01 7.87
CA GLN A 109 8.68 -14.84 7.16
C GLN A 109 7.23 -15.07 6.78
N PHE A 110 6.37 -14.13 7.17
CA PHE A 110 4.94 -14.23 7.00
C PHE A 110 4.38 -12.95 6.41
N GLN A 111 3.58 -13.12 5.37
CA GLN A 111 2.77 -12.05 4.81
C GLN A 111 1.31 -12.30 5.14
N PHE A 112 0.49 -11.25 5.07
CA PHE A 112 -0.94 -11.41 5.30
C PHE A 112 -1.78 -10.68 4.26
N TYR A 113 -2.91 -11.32 3.94
CA TYR A 113 -3.89 -10.83 3.00
C TYR A 113 -5.14 -10.39 3.75
N PHE A 114 -5.83 -9.39 3.21
CA PHE A 114 -7.15 -9.02 3.69
C PHE A 114 -8.20 -9.88 2.98
N GLY A 115 -8.93 -10.67 3.77
CA GLY A 115 -10.01 -11.52 3.29
C GLY A 115 -9.55 -12.77 2.56
N ASN A 116 -10.52 -13.63 2.26
CA ASN A 116 -10.32 -14.87 1.50
C ASN A 116 -11.26 -14.93 0.29
N TRP A 117 -11.31 -13.82 -0.45
CA TRP A 117 -12.06 -13.69 -1.70
C TRP A 117 -11.12 -13.70 -2.91
N TRP A 118 -11.69 -13.92 -4.09
CA TRP A 118 -10.94 -13.81 -5.34
C TRP A 118 -10.45 -12.38 -5.52
N GLY A 119 -9.16 -12.21 -5.83
CA GLY A 119 -8.52 -10.89 -5.89
C GLY A 119 -8.16 -10.31 -4.51
N ARG A 120 -8.05 -11.14 -3.46
CA ARG A 120 -7.54 -10.71 -2.15
C ARG A 120 -6.22 -9.95 -2.29
N ARG A 121 -6.08 -8.91 -1.49
CA ARG A 121 -4.98 -7.97 -1.53
C ARG A 121 -3.92 -8.34 -0.51
N LEU A 122 -2.66 -8.36 -0.93
CA LEU A 122 -1.53 -8.41 -0.01
C LEU A 122 -1.58 -7.12 0.81
N PHE A 123 -1.76 -7.24 2.12
CA PHE A 123 -2.02 -6.10 2.98
C PHE A 123 -0.82 -5.76 3.89
N GLY A 124 0.15 -6.66 4.01
CA GLY A 124 1.38 -6.39 4.75
C GLY A 124 2.18 -7.64 5.11
N GLN A 125 3.12 -7.45 6.02
CA GLN A 125 3.99 -8.49 6.59
C GLN A 125 3.87 -8.51 8.12
N LEU A 126 3.94 -9.71 8.68
CA LEU A 126 3.95 -9.90 10.13
C LEU A 126 5.40 -9.90 10.63
N ASP A 127 5.73 -8.93 11.47
CA ASP A 127 6.96 -8.94 12.25
C ASP A 127 6.72 -9.72 13.54
N VAL A 128 7.17 -10.97 13.54
CA VAL A 128 6.95 -11.89 14.66
C VAL A 128 7.77 -11.50 15.88
N LEU A 129 9.00 -10.98 15.72
CA LEU A 129 9.86 -10.60 16.85
C LEU A 129 9.35 -9.32 17.53
N HIS A 130 8.93 -8.33 16.75
CA HIS A 130 8.46 -7.05 17.28
C HIS A 130 6.95 -7.01 17.55
N LEU A 131 6.24 -8.11 17.29
CA LEU A 131 4.78 -8.23 17.42
C LEU A 131 4.05 -7.09 16.71
N ALA A 132 4.38 -6.89 15.43
CA ALA A 132 3.86 -5.78 14.63
C ALA A 132 3.27 -6.27 13.31
N LEU A 133 2.20 -5.61 12.86
CA LEU A 133 1.66 -5.76 11.53
C LEU A 133 2.19 -4.60 10.67
N ASN A 134 3.16 -4.91 9.81
CA ASN A 134 3.75 -3.95 8.89
C ASN A 134 2.88 -3.87 7.65
N PHE A 135 1.93 -2.93 7.66
CA PHE A 135 1.01 -2.73 6.55
C PHE A 135 1.69 -2.15 5.31
N ASP A 136 1.18 -2.52 4.15
CA ASP A 136 1.38 -1.74 2.94
C ASP A 136 0.74 -0.35 3.14
N GLN A 137 1.55 0.70 3.04
CA GLN A 137 1.13 2.06 3.36
C GLN A 137 0.15 2.60 2.33
N GLU A 138 0.28 2.23 1.06
CA GLU A 138 -0.65 2.66 0.01
C GLU A 138 -2.00 2.00 0.26
N GLU A 139 -2.01 0.70 0.53
CA GLU A 139 -3.27 -0.03 0.74
C GLU A 139 -3.97 0.35 2.05
N LEU A 140 -3.22 0.62 3.12
CA LEU A 140 -3.78 1.16 4.35
C LEU A 140 -4.35 2.57 4.16
N ALA A 141 -3.69 3.41 3.36
CA ALA A 141 -4.16 4.76 3.07
C ALA A 141 -5.48 4.74 2.27
N LYS A 142 -5.58 3.90 1.23
CA LYS A 142 -6.83 3.69 0.47
C LYS A 142 -7.96 3.23 1.39
N LEU A 143 -7.67 2.26 2.26
CA LEU A 143 -8.66 1.76 3.22
C LEU A 143 -9.12 2.89 4.15
N LYS A 144 -8.21 3.67 4.72
CA LYS A 144 -8.55 4.83 5.55
C LYS A 144 -9.44 5.84 4.81
N GLU A 145 -9.04 6.23 3.61
CA GLU A 145 -9.81 7.18 2.79
C GLU A 145 -11.21 6.63 2.46
N SER A 146 -11.34 5.32 2.23
CA SER A 146 -12.66 4.68 2.01
C SER A 146 -13.61 4.80 3.21
N PHE A 147 -13.10 4.91 4.44
CA PHE A 147 -13.93 5.20 5.62
C PHE A 147 -14.38 6.66 5.66
N GLU A 148 -13.50 7.59 5.30
CA GLU A 148 -13.79 9.04 5.27
C GLU A 148 -14.81 9.39 4.18
N LEU A 149 -14.73 8.73 3.02
CA LEU A 149 -15.65 8.91 1.90
C LEU A 149 -17.01 8.26 2.14
N GLU A 150 -17.07 7.13 2.85
CA GLU A 150 -18.36 6.49 3.20
C GLU A 150 -19.23 7.41 4.06
N ALA A 151 -18.61 8.15 4.98
CA ALA A 151 -19.31 9.14 5.80
C ALA A 151 -19.97 10.24 4.95
N GLN A 152 -19.49 10.43 3.72
CA GLN A 152 -20.01 11.36 2.71
C GLN A 152 -20.91 10.68 1.67
N GLY A 153 -21.16 9.37 1.80
CA GLY A 153 -21.93 8.57 0.84
C GLY A 153 -21.21 8.34 -0.49
N GLN A 154 -19.88 8.43 -0.51
CA GLN A 154 -19.04 8.25 -1.70
C GLN A 154 -18.15 7.02 -1.58
N ARG A 155 -17.81 6.42 -2.72
CA ARG A 155 -16.78 5.37 -2.83
C ARG A 155 -15.45 5.96 -3.30
N TYR A 156 -14.36 5.29 -2.96
CA TYR A 156 -12.99 5.70 -3.26
C TYR A 156 -12.79 6.09 -4.73
N ASN A 157 -13.22 5.26 -5.68
CA ASN A 157 -13.01 5.53 -7.10
C ASN A 157 -14.18 6.27 -7.81
N SER A 158 -15.17 6.77 -7.08
CA SER A 158 -16.40 7.34 -7.67
C SER A 158 -16.12 8.48 -8.66
N THR A 159 -15.26 9.43 -8.27
CA THR A 159 -14.92 10.60 -9.10
C THR A 159 -14.23 10.17 -10.40
N ARG A 160 -13.27 9.25 -10.31
CA ARG A 160 -12.52 8.78 -11.46
C ARG A 160 -13.40 7.99 -12.43
N ILE A 161 -14.31 7.15 -11.90
CA ILE A 161 -15.29 6.43 -12.72
C ILE A 161 -16.20 7.42 -13.45
N HIS A 162 -16.67 8.47 -12.78
CA HIS A 162 -17.51 9.50 -13.40
C HIS A 162 -16.77 10.28 -14.50
N GLU A 163 -15.49 10.63 -14.30
CA GLU A 163 -14.66 11.27 -15.33
C GLU A 163 -14.53 10.41 -16.59
N LEU A 164 -14.21 9.12 -16.41
CA LEU A 164 -14.07 8.17 -17.53
C LEU A 164 -15.41 7.95 -18.24
N ALA A 165 -16.51 7.87 -17.50
CA ALA A 165 -17.84 7.78 -18.09
C ALA A 165 -18.18 9.02 -18.93
N SER A 166 -17.91 10.22 -18.42
CA SER A 166 -18.14 11.46 -19.17
C SER A 166 -17.23 11.60 -20.39
N GLU A 167 -15.99 11.11 -20.31
CA GLU A 167 -15.10 11.03 -21.47
C GLU A 167 -15.66 10.06 -22.54
N ASN A 168 -16.13 8.89 -22.11
CA ASN A 168 -16.77 7.92 -23.01
C ASN A 168 -18.01 8.50 -23.69
N ASP A 169 -18.85 9.25 -22.98
CA ASP A 169 -20.02 9.91 -23.57
C ASP A 169 -19.62 10.90 -24.67
N ARG A 170 -18.53 11.67 -24.46
CA ARG A 170 -18.01 12.61 -25.47
C ARG A 170 -17.43 11.88 -26.68
N LEU A 171 -16.71 10.79 -26.46
CA LEU A 171 -16.14 9.95 -27.51
C LEU A 171 -17.25 9.26 -28.32
N GLN A 172 -18.31 8.79 -27.65
CA GLN A 172 -19.47 8.20 -28.30
C GLN A 172 -20.23 9.24 -29.13
N ALA A 173 -20.45 10.46 -28.61
CA ALA A 173 -21.06 11.54 -29.38
C ALA A 173 -20.22 11.91 -30.63
N LEU A 174 -18.89 11.82 -30.54
CA LEU A 174 -18.00 12.01 -31.68
C LEU A 174 -18.17 10.88 -32.72
N ILE A 175 -18.31 9.64 -32.28
CA ILE A 175 -18.59 8.50 -33.16
C ILE A 175 -19.96 8.67 -33.84
N ASP A 176 -21.00 8.94 -33.06
CA ASP A 176 -22.39 9.06 -33.53
C ASP A 176 -22.56 10.21 -34.54
N GLY A 177 -21.79 11.30 -34.40
CA GLY A 177 -21.80 12.43 -35.33
C GLY A 177 -21.09 12.18 -36.67
N GLN A 178 -20.65 10.96 -36.97
CA GLN A 178 -19.91 10.65 -38.20
C GLN A 178 -20.73 10.94 -39.48
N ASP A 179 -21.99 10.54 -39.52
CA ASP A 179 -22.86 10.75 -40.68
C ASP A 179 -23.07 12.25 -40.97
N GLU A 180 -23.22 13.06 -39.92
CA GLU A 180 -23.35 14.52 -40.05
C GLU A 180 -22.06 15.15 -40.59
N ARG A 181 -20.90 14.70 -40.11
CA ARG A 181 -19.60 15.17 -40.62
C ARG A 181 -19.38 14.78 -42.07
N ASP A 182 -19.78 13.58 -42.47
CA ASP A 182 -19.69 13.13 -43.86
C ASP A 182 -20.61 13.95 -44.78
N ALA A 183 -21.81 14.28 -44.33
CA ALA A 183 -22.71 15.19 -45.04
C ALA A 183 -22.09 16.60 -45.19
N GLN A 184 -21.54 17.17 -44.11
CA GLN A 184 -20.87 18.47 -44.13
C GLN A 184 -19.64 18.48 -45.06
N LYS A 185 -18.82 17.42 -45.04
CA LYS A 185 -17.68 17.28 -45.96
C LYS A 185 -18.14 17.29 -47.42
N ASN A 186 -19.23 16.61 -47.72
CA ASN A 186 -19.77 16.57 -49.08
C ASN A 186 -20.32 17.94 -49.52
N GLU A 187 -21.01 18.67 -48.63
CA GLU A 187 -21.47 20.04 -48.90
C GLU A 187 -20.29 21.00 -49.14
N ILE A 188 -19.24 20.95 -48.30
CA ILE A 188 -18.03 21.77 -48.47
C ILE A 188 -17.33 21.45 -49.79
N ARG A 189 -17.21 20.16 -50.15
CA ARG A 189 -16.64 19.73 -51.45
C ARG A 189 -17.43 20.29 -52.64
N GLN A 190 -18.76 20.32 -52.53
CA GLN A 190 -19.64 20.93 -53.55
C GLN A 190 -19.40 22.44 -53.65
N LYS A 191 -19.40 23.18 -52.53
CA LYS A 191 -19.13 24.62 -52.51
C LYS A 191 -17.76 24.98 -53.10
N ILE A 192 -16.72 24.22 -52.80
CA ILE A 192 -15.38 24.41 -53.40
C ILE A 192 -15.44 24.22 -54.92
N LYS A 193 -16.22 23.25 -55.42
CA LYS A 193 -16.37 22.99 -56.85
C LYS A 193 -17.15 24.10 -57.55
N GLU A 194 -18.19 24.63 -56.92
CA GLU A 194 -18.98 25.76 -57.43
C GLU A 194 -18.14 27.05 -57.52
N LEU A 195 -17.40 27.39 -56.46
CA LEU A 195 -16.48 28.53 -56.45
C LEU A 195 -15.40 28.42 -57.55
N ALA A 196 -14.99 27.20 -57.91
CA ALA A 196 -14.04 26.97 -58.99
C ALA A 196 -14.64 27.11 -60.40
N GLN A 197 -15.97 27.04 -60.53
CA GLN A 197 -16.69 27.13 -61.81
C GLN A 197 -17.27 28.53 -62.08
N GLU A 198 -17.42 29.37 -61.06
CA GLU A 198 -17.82 30.77 -61.23
C GLU A 198 -16.80 31.57 -62.06
N LYS A 199 -17.30 32.29 -63.07
CA LYS A 199 -16.47 33.24 -63.84
C LYS A 199 -16.21 34.50 -63.01
N THR A 200 -15.07 34.54 -62.35
CA THR A 200 -14.68 35.66 -61.48
C THR A 200 -14.13 36.84 -62.29
N SER A 201 -14.66 38.04 -62.03
CA SER A 201 -14.01 39.28 -62.47
C SER A 201 -12.70 39.51 -61.69
N PHE A 202 -11.70 40.11 -62.35
CA PHE A 202 -10.33 40.28 -61.84
C PHE A 202 -10.25 40.88 -60.41
N TRP A 203 -11.22 41.73 -60.04
CA TRP A 203 -11.32 42.39 -58.73
C TRP A 203 -11.85 41.52 -57.57
N ARG A 204 -12.54 40.39 -57.85
CA ARG A 204 -13.10 39.46 -56.83
C ARG A 204 -12.27 38.19 -56.61
N SER A 205 -11.12 38.10 -57.28
CA SER A 205 -10.24 36.92 -57.22
C SER A 205 -9.61 36.69 -55.84
N GLY A 206 -9.34 37.76 -55.08
CA GLY A 206 -8.83 37.67 -53.71
C GLY A 206 -9.85 37.08 -52.73
N GLU A 207 -11.09 37.56 -52.78
CA GLU A 207 -12.18 37.08 -51.91
C GLU A 207 -12.49 35.59 -52.13
N GLN A 208 -12.56 35.13 -53.37
CA GLN A 208 -12.76 33.70 -53.69
C GLN A 208 -11.63 32.81 -53.17
N LYS A 209 -10.38 33.31 -53.19
CA LYS A 209 -9.22 32.55 -52.70
C LYS A 209 -9.28 32.39 -51.18
N ASP A 210 -9.64 33.44 -50.46
CA ASP A 210 -9.79 33.42 -49.00
C ASP A 210 -10.96 32.52 -48.56
N GLU A 211 -12.08 32.55 -49.29
CA GLU A 211 -13.23 31.69 -49.03
C GLU A 211 -12.90 30.21 -49.27
N LYS A 212 -12.19 29.90 -50.35
CA LYS A 212 -11.68 28.54 -50.60
C LYS A 212 -10.71 28.08 -49.51
N GLN A 213 -9.84 28.94 -49.00
CA GLN A 213 -8.95 28.60 -47.87
C GLN A 213 -9.73 28.29 -46.60
N LYS A 214 -10.77 29.06 -46.27
CA LYS A 214 -11.64 28.79 -45.12
C LYS A 214 -12.35 27.43 -45.25
N LEU A 215 -12.89 27.13 -46.42
CA LEU A 215 -13.52 25.84 -46.70
C LEU A 215 -12.53 24.67 -46.63
N GLN A 216 -11.28 24.86 -47.07
CA GLN A 216 -10.22 23.87 -46.93
C GLN A 216 -9.83 23.64 -45.46
N ALA A 217 -9.74 24.71 -44.66
CA ALA A 217 -9.48 24.60 -43.22
C ALA A 217 -10.60 23.80 -42.52
N GLN A 218 -11.87 24.12 -42.79
CA GLN A 218 -13.01 23.37 -42.25
C GLN A 218 -12.98 21.88 -42.63
N LEU A 219 -12.55 21.55 -43.84
CA LEU A 219 -12.43 20.16 -44.30
C LEU A 219 -11.29 19.43 -43.59
N SER A 220 -10.19 20.13 -43.28
CA SER A 220 -9.10 19.64 -42.44
C SER A 220 -9.61 19.34 -41.03
N ASP A 221 -10.31 20.29 -40.40
CA ASP A 221 -10.86 20.12 -39.04
C ASP A 221 -11.81 18.92 -38.96
N LEU A 222 -12.68 18.75 -39.95
CA LEU A 222 -13.58 17.58 -40.03
C LEU A 222 -12.83 16.27 -40.28
N SER A 223 -11.66 16.30 -40.91
CA SER A 223 -10.82 15.12 -41.11
C SER A 223 -10.07 14.74 -39.82
N ASP A 224 -9.62 15.73 -39.05
CA ASP A 224 -9.02 15.52 -37.73
C ASP A 224 -10.05 14.94 -36.75
N LEU A 225 -11.31 15.38 -36.83
CA LEU A 225 -12.40 14.82 -36.02
C LEU A 225 -12.67 13.35 -36.36
N ASP A 226 -12.59 12.95 -37.63
CA ASP A 226 -12.76 11.55 -38.02
C ASP A 226 -11.59 10.67 -37.58
N GLN A 227 -10.37 11.20 -37.62
CA GLN A 227 -9.23 10.50 -37.04
C GLN A 227 -9.45 10.26 -35.53
N LYS A 228 -9.90 11.29 -34.80
CA LYS A 228 -10.24 11.16 -33.38
C LYS A 228 -11.38 10.17 -33.14
N ALA A 229 -12.40 10.14 -34.02
CA ALA A 229 -13.51 9.19 -33.94
C ALA A 229 -13.03 7.74 -34.17
N ASN A 230 -12.09 7.52 -35.09
CA ASN A 230 -11.51 6.20 -35.32
C ASN A 230 -10.72 5.70 -34.08
N GLU A 231 -10.00 6.59 -33.41
CA GLU A 231 -9.31 6.28 -32.15
C GLU A 231 -10.26 6.14 -30.95
N ALA A 232 -11.45 6.75 -31.03
CA ALA A 232 -12.42 6.81 -29.94
C ALA A 232 -12.90 5.42 -29.50
N TYR A 233 -13.14 4.50 -30.45
CA TYR A 233 -13.55 3.12 -30.13
C TYR A 233 -12.56 2.40 -29.23
N GLN A 234 -11.26 2.52 -29.53
CA GLN A 234 -10.22 1.88 -28.73
C GLN A 234 -10.12 2.53 -27.35
N LYS A 235 -10.21 3.87 -27.28
CA LYS A 235 -10.19 4.60 -26.01
C LYS A 235 -11.38 4.27 -25.12
N ILE A 236 -12.60 4.19 -25.66
CA ILE A 236 -13.80 3.78 -24.91
C ILE A 236 -13.59 2.41 -24.30
N ARG A 237 -13.13 1.43 -25.10
CA ARG A 237 -12.89 0.07 -24.63
C ARG A 237 -11.82 0.02 -23.52
N ASP A 238 -10.77 0.82 -23.62
CA ASP A 238 -9.72 0.87 -22.61
C ASP A 238 -10.21 1.58 -21.33
N ASN A 239 -10.99 2.65 -21.46
CA ASN A 239 -11.66 3.31 -20.35
C ASN A 239 -12.63 2.36 -19.61
N GLU A 240 -13.42 1.55 -20.34
CA GLU A 240 -14.32 0.56 -19.75
C GLU A 240 -13.59 -0.50 -18.92
N LYS A 241 -12.41 -0.96 -19.38
CA LYS A 241 -11.58 -1.87 -18.58
C LYS A 241 -11.12 -1.21 -17.28
N VAL A 242 -10.68 0.05 -17.36
CA VAL A 242 -10.26 0.81 -16.17
C VAL A 242 -11.43 0.98 -15.21
N VAL A 243 -12.61 1.36 -15.70
CA VAL A 243 -13.83 1.48 -14.87
C VAL A 243 -14.16 0.16 -14.17
N LEU A 244 -14.03 -0.97 -14.88
CA LEU A 244 -14.26 -2.29 -14.29
C LEU A 244 -13.26 -2.60 -13.17
N GLU A 245 -11.97 -2.33 -13.35
CA GLU A 245 -10.96 -2.54 -12.30
C GLU A 245 -11.18 -1.62 -11.09
N LEU A 246 -11.50 -0.35 -11.32
CA LEU A 246 -11.84 0.60 -10.26
C LEU A 246 -13.08 0.16 -9.47
N SER A 247 -14.09 -0.40 -10.16
CA SER A 247 -15.30 -0.92 -9.53
C SER A 247 -15.04 -2.18 -8.70
N LYS A 248 -14.13 -3.04 -9.15
CA LYS A 248 -13.67 -4.19 -8.35
C LYS A 248 -12.94 -3.71 -7.10
N GLU A 249 -12.04 -2.74 -7.22
CA GLU A 249 -11.32 -2.16 -6.08
C GLU A 249 -12.27 -1.56 -5.05
N ASP A 250 -13.28 -0.80 -5.48
CA ASP A 250 -14.31 -0.26 -4.58
C ASP A 250 -15.08 -1.37 -3.85
N THR A 251 -15.35 -2.48 -4.56
CA THR A 251 -16.03 -3.63 -3.96
C THR A 251 -15.15 -4.30 -2.91
N LEU A 252 -13.86 -4.45 -3.18
CA LEU A 252 -12.89 -5.01 -2.22
C LEU A 252 -12.79 -4.11 -0.97
N LEU A 253 -12.57 -2.81 -1.15
CA LEU A 253 -12.53 -1.84 -0.05
C LEU A 253 -13.81 -1.88 0.79
N GLY A 254 -14.96 -2.07 0.15
CA GLY A 254 -16.25 -2.27 0.83
C GLY A 254 -16.25 -3.46 1.78
N TYR A 255 -15.79 -4.63 1.34
CA TYR A 255 -15.69 -5.83 2.17
C TYR A 255 -14.66 -5.70 3.29
N GLU A 256 -13.52 -5.06 3.01
CA GLU A 256 -12.46 -4.81 4.00
C GLU A 256 -12.98 -3.91 5.13
N ARG A 257 -13.65 -2.82 4.74
CA ARG A 257 -14.29 -1.90 5.67
C ARG A 257 -15.37 -2.58 6.51
N GLU A 258 -16.27 -3.34 5.88
CA GLU A 258 -17.32 -4.09 6.60
C GLU A 258 -16.72 -5.06 7.62
N SER A 259 -15.63 -5.74 7.27
CA SER A 259 -14.93 -6.65 8.18
C SER A 259 -14.37 -5.92 9.41
N ILE A 260 -13.76 -4.74 9.22
CA ILE A 260 -13.28 -3.90 10.31
C ILE A 260 -14.44 -3.38 11.15
N VAL A 261 -15.50 -2.85 10.54
CA VAL A 261 -16.67 -2.33 11.25
C VAL A 261 -17.33 -3.44 12.08
N THR A 262 -17.45 -4.64 11.53
CA THR A 262 -18.06 -5.79 12.22
C THR A 262 -17.27 -6.18 13.48
N LYS A 263 -15.94 -6.15 13.43
CA LYS A 263 -15.09 -6.58 14.54
C LYS A 263 -14.73 -5.45 15.52
N PHE A 264 -14.48 -4.25 15.02
CA PHE A 264 -13.91 -3.12 15.77
C PHE A 264 -14.81 -1.88 15.81
N GLY A 265 -15.90 -1.85 15.04
CA GLY A 265 -16.84 -0.72 14.97
C GLY A 265 -16.34 0.46 14.14
N SER A 266 -15.06 0.84 14.27
CA SER A 266 -14.45 1.93 13.52
C SER A 266 -13.01 1.65 13.13
N PHE A 267 -12.52 2.34 12.10
CA PHE A 267 -11.12 2.28 11.68
C PHE A 267 -10.16 2.74 12.78
N GLU A 268 -10.53 3.77 13.55
CA GLU A 268 -9.72 4.30 14.65
C GLU A 268 -9.54 3.26 15.78
N THR A 269 -10.62 2.53 16.11
CA THR A 269 -10.56 1.45 17.10
C THR A 269 -9.68 0.31 16.62
N PHE A 270 -9.80 -0.05 15.34
CA PHE A 270 -8.91 -1.02 14.70
C PHE A 270 -7.44 -0.60 14.79
N GLN A 271 -7.11 0.65 14.42
CA GLN A 271 -5.73 1.15 14.51
C GLN A 271 -5.20 1.15 15.95
N LYS A 272 -6.02 1.54 16.94
CA LYS A 272 -5.64 1.48 18.36
C LYS A 272 -5.37 0.05 18.82
N GLN A 273 -6.18 -0.91 18.37
CA GLN A 273 -5.99 -2.31 18.74
C GLN A 273 -4.72 -2.89 18.11
N VAL A 274 -4.43 -2.55 16.86
CA VAL A 274 -3.17 -2.96 16.21
C VAL A 274 -1.97 -2.31 16.90
N ALA A 275 -2.03 -1.02 17.25
CA ALA A 275 -0.97 -0.34 17.99
C ALA A 275 -0.72 -0.95 19.38
N SER A 276 -1.75 -1.57 19.97
CA SER A 276 -1.66 -2.24 21.27
C SER A 276 -1.31 -3.73 21.17
N LEU A 277 -1.01 -4.24 19.96
CA LEU A 277 -0.77 -5.67 19.71
C LEU A 277 0.31 -6.26 20.62
N TYR A 278 1.46 -5.59 20.72
CA TYR A 278 2.58 -6.03 21.55
C TYR A 278 2.16 -6.25 23.01
N HIS A 279 1.54 -5.23 23.63
CA HIS A 279 1.05 -5.30 25.00
C HIS A 279 -0.04 -6.37 25.17
N ASN A 280 -1.03 -6.41 24.28
CA ASN A 280 -2.18 -7.30 24.40
C ASN A 280 -1.78 -8.77 24.28
N TYR A 281 -0.92 -9.12 23.31
CA TYR A 281 -0.47 -10.48 23.12
C TYR A 281 0.39 -10.98 24.30
N LEU A 282 1.35 -10.18 24.74
CA LEU A 282 2.19 -10.55 25.89
C LEU A 282 1.39 -10.68 27.19
N THR A 283 0.37 -9.85 27.38
CA THR A 283 -0.57 -9.98 28.50
C THR A 283 -1.39 -11.26 28.42
N LYS A 284 -1.84 -11.67 27.22
CA LYS A 284 -2.48 -12.98 27.02
C LYS A 284 -1.54 -14.13 27.40
N LEU A 285 -0.26 -14.07 27.03
CA LEU A 285 0.71 -15.10 27.41
C LEU A 285 0.95 -15.17 28.92
N MET A 286 0.83 -14.05 29.66
CA MET A 286 0.91 -14.06 31.12
C MET A 286 -0.29 -14.75 31.78
N THR A 287 -1.48 -14.55 31.23
CA THR A 287 -2.72 -15.11 31.80
C THR A 287 -2.92 -16.59 31.49
N GLN A 288 -2.34 -17.10 30.40
CA GLN A 288 -2.37 -18.54 30.06
C GLN A 288 -1.45 -19.42 30.93
N LYS A 289 -0.60 -18.83 31.77
CA LYS A 289 0.26 -19.54 32.74
C LYS A 289 -0.42 -19.80 34.11
N GLY A 290 -1.71 -19.52 34.24
CA GLY A 290 -2.53 -19.80 35.42
C GLY A 290 -3.23 -21.16 35.36
#